data_AF-A0A4Q3DSW5-F1
#
_entry.id   AF-A0A4Q3DSW5-F1
#
_cell.length_a   1.000
_cell.length_b   1.000
_cell.length_c   1.000
_cell.angle_alpha   90.00
_cell.angle_beta   90.00
_cell.angle_gamma   90.00
#
_symmetry.space_group_name_H-M   'P 1'
#
loop_
_entity.id
_entity.type
_entity.pdbx_description
1 polymer ?
#
loop_
_entity_poly.entity_id
_entity_poly.type
_entity_poly.pdbx_seq_one_letter_code
_entity_poly.pdbx_strand_id
1 'polypeptide(L)'
;MSSSSSPVEARGPHQYWSVDSAPAKLTQPLSIWAAPTVLVLFTGISALLLYAVNAVPILAAAFPNHDIVFSPYTGTHSIPLRIFIVSFYVAFATVVGAGAGARFKFLGELLVTYILVCGAFDLINILAYRSIGFIYSLDVVEILSGLIGFFIFSLKLLDHGSMPQRVAVPPRQLPRRAGWLRLLVAIAGAIAVSVFVDGLSLPLIDDLRSVSLLGGTGPGVFLFLPAMFFILYVWGTAQSLLRPLPPFAPPVTIIVPAHNEAHVIGRTLSAIDAAAAKYDGTVKVIVLNNNSSDDTAAASASAFTELAHIEGRVLDVPTPGKAIALNRGVTEIDTAYFVRIDADTQVLPDAIARAMRHFADNTTGVVGGVPLPPGDGPFDRSRLLEVLLKHGYYQIAYGAIDGIVGVPGMFAAYRTDAVRLAGGFVQGMNGEDTDVSLRIGEMGYRIVGDPAVQYVSEVPATYRHLREQRMRWFRSVYHVSARNRSYLDDWRPSLRGKVILPFMLLNSARRAMTVPLLIFGALYLGLWLDPDTPLTGQAVLAVLLGAPALMGVFAALANGHVKALLFLPEYVLFRMVRAYLTLESVLSIAFAPSGGLGIGKNEGKGLSPSST
;
A
#
# COMPACT_ATOMS: atom_id res chain seq x y z
N MET A 1 -56.53 -17.99 12.11
CA MET A 1 -55.86 -17.00 11.25
C MET A 1 -54.66 -16.48 12.01
N SER A 2 -53.54 -17.17 11.87
CA SER A 2 -52.33 -16.99 12.69
C SER A 2 -51.38 -15.99 12.04
N SER A 3 -51.12 -14.90 12.76
CA SER A 3 -50.03 -13.97 12.54
C SER A 3 -48.68 -14.70 12.59
N SER A 4 -47.92 -14.69 11.49
CA SER A 4 -46.52 -15.10 11.47
C SER A 4 -45.65 -13.85 11.51
N SER A 5 -45.32 -13.42 12.72
CA SER A 5 -44.16 -12.58 12.98
C SER A 5 -42.91 -13.42 12.73
N SER A 6 -42.18 -13.11 11.66
CA SER A 6 -40.87 -13.71 11.39
C SER A 6 -39.89 -13.26 12.49
N PRO A 7 -39.07 -14.17 13.05
CA PRO A 7 -38.17 -13.83 14.13
C PRO A 7 -37.00 -12.99 13.61
N VAL A 8 -36.76 -11.87 14.29
CA VAL A 8 -35.54 -11.07 14.22
C VAL A 8 -34.37 -12.00 14.53
N GLU A 9 -33.63 -12.42 13.50
CA GLU A 9 -32.42 -13.21 13.65
C GLU A 9 -31.35 -12.43 14.44
N ALA A 10 -30.70 -13.15 15.34
CA ALA A 10 -29.78 -12.65 16.35
C ALA A 10 -28.60 -11.87 15.76
N ARG A 11 -28.48 -10.60 16.19
CA ARG A 11 -27.36 -9.70 15.88
C ARG A 11 -26.10 -10.12 16.66
N GLY A 12 -25.13 -10.73 15.97
CA GLY A 12 -23.79 -11.06 16.53
C GLY A 12 -22.83 -9.85 16.63
N PRO A 13 -21.69 -9.96 17.33
CA PRO A 13 -20.93 -8.81 17.87
C PRO A 13 -20.00 -8.07 16.88
N HIS A 14 -20.10 -8.27 15.57
CA HIS A 14 -19.22 -7.60 14.59
C HIS A 14 -19.99 -7.15 13.34
N GLN A 15 -20.79 -6.07 13.47
CA GLN A 15 -21.36 -5.40 12.30
C GLN A 15 -20.26 -4.58 11.58
N TYR A 16 -19.84 -5.06 10.41
CA TYR A 16 -19.09 -4.30 9.41
C TYR A 16 -20.10 -3.55 8.53
N TRP A 17 -20.00 -2.22 8.41
CA TRP A 17 -21.10 -1.38 7.91
C TRP A 17 -20.78 -0.52 6.67
N SER A 18 -20.16 -1.15 5.67
CA SER A 18 -20.36 -0.78 4.26
C SER A 18 -20.18 -2.03 3.40
N VAL A 19 -21.02 -2.20 2.38
CA VAL A 19 -20.93 -3.31 1.40
C VAL A 19 -19.54 -3.34 0.74
N ASP A 20 -18.88 -2.19 0.64
CA ASP A 20 -17.54 -2.04 0.07
C ASP A 20 -16.42 -2.32 1.10
N SER A 21 -16.73 -2.37 2.39
CA SER A 21 -15.72 -2.54 3.45
C SER A 21 -15.18 -3.96 3.56
N ALA A 22 -16.04 -4.94 3.35
CA ALA A 22 -15.72 -6.35 3.48
C ALA A 22 -16.37 -7.12 2.31
N PRO A 23 -15.71 -7.18 1.14
CA PRO A 23 -16.25 -7.92 0.00
C PRO A 23 -16.47 -9.39 0.35
N ALA A 24 -17.73 -9.83 0.32
CA ALA A 24 -18.18 -11.09 0.93
C ALA A 24 -17.41 -12.34 0.46
N LYS A 25 -16.91 -12.38 -0.77
CA LYS A 25 -16.16 -13.52 -1.33
C LYS A 25 -14.64 -13.45 -1.08
N LEU A 26 -14.11 -12.29 -0.71
CA LEU A 26 -12.67 -12.03 -0.61
C LEU A 26 -12.20 -11.85 0.83
N THR A 27 -13.14 -11.54 1.73
CA THR A 27 -12.84 -11.29 3.14
C THR A 27 -13.65 -12.17 4.05
N GLN A 28 -13.09 -12.47 5.21
CA GLN A 28 -13.76 -13.23 6.26
C GLN A 28 -13.82 -12.42 7.56
N PRO A 29 -14.83 -12.66 8.41
CA PRO A 29 -14.88 -12.10 9.75
C PRO A 29 -13.63 -12.50 10.53
N LEU A 30 -12.92 -11.51 11.07
CA LEU A 30 -11.73 -11.73 11.88
C LEU A 30 -12.04 -11.47 13.35
N SER A 31 -11.79 -12.48 14.19
CA SER A 31 -11.82 -12.32 15.65
C SER A 31 -10.81 -11.25 16.09
N ILE A 32 -11.18 -10.44 17.08
CA ILE A 32 -10.26 -9.47 17.71
C ILE A 32 -9.02 -10.14 18.30
N TRP A 33 -9.12 -11.44 18.61
CA TRP A 33 -8.03 -12.24 19.17
C TRP A 33 -7.11 -12.86 18.11
N ALA A 34 -7.44 -12.79 16.82
CA ALA A 34 -6.65 -13.45 15.78
C ALA A 34 -5.20 -12.92 15.72
N ALA A 35 -5.01 -11.60 15.62
CA ALA A 35 -3.67 -11.02 15.62
C ALA A 35 -2.92 -11.27 16.95
N PRO A 36 -3.52 -11.05 18.14
CA PRO A 36 -2.89 -11.43 19.41
C PRO A 36 -2.47 -12.89 19.48
N THR A 37 -3.30 -13.83 19.00
CA THR A 37 -2.95 -15.26 18.95
C THR A 37 -1.74 -15.52 18.04
N VAL A 38 -1.66 -14.86 16.88
CA VAL A 38 -0.46 -14.94 16.03
C VAL A 38 0.77 -14.46 16.79
N LEU A 39 0.68 -13.33 17.49
CA LEU A 39 1.81 -12.78 18.24
C LEU A 39 2.25 -13.71 19.38
N VAL A 40 1.32 -14.30 20.13
CA VAL A 40 1.63 -15.26 21.20
C VAL A 40 2.27 -16.53 20.66
N LEU A 41 1.69 -17.14 19.62
CA LEU A 41 2.25 -18.34 18.98
C LEU A 41 3.64 -18.04 18.41
N PHE A 42 3.78 -16.91 17.72
CA PHE A 42 5.05 -16.44 17.18
C PHE A 42 6.10 -16.30 18.28
N THR A 43 5.75 -15.69 19.41
CA THR A 43 6.64 -15.51 20.57
C THR A 43 7.15 -16.86 21.09
N GLY A 44 6.24 -17.82 21.30
CA GLY A 44 6.58 -19.14 21.80
C GLY A 44 7.45 -19.95 20.82
N ILE A 45 7.10 -19.96 19.53
CA ILE A 45 7.86 -20.64 18.49
C ILE A 45 9.26 -20.03 18.35
N SER A 46 9.35 -18.70 18.36
CA SER A 46 10.62 -17.98 18.26
C SER A 46 11.53 -18.32 19.43
N ALA A 47 11.02 -18.28 20.66
CA ALA A 47 11.80 -18.64 21.86
C ALA A 47 12.28 -20.09 21.81
N LEU A 48 11.42 -21.02 21.35
CA LEU A 48 11.77 -22.43 21.19
C LEU A 48 12.86 -22.64 20.15
N LEU A 49 12.75 -22.02 18.97
CA LEU A 49 13.74 -22.16 17.90
C LEU A 49 15.08 -21.51 18.26
N LEU A 50 15.05 -20.32 18.89
CA LEU A 50 16.25 -19.69 19.43
C LEU A 50 16.93 -20.60 20.44
N TYR A 51 16.19 -21.15 21.41
CA TYR A 51 16.74 -22.09 22.37
C TYR A 51 17.28 -23.36 21.69
N ALA A 52 16.55 -23.92 20.73
CA ALA A 52 16.95 -25.13 20.02
C ALA A 52 18.28 -24.93 19.27
N VAL A 53 18.42 -23.85 18.51
CA VAL A 53 19.62 -23.57 17.72
C VAL A 53 20.82 -23.21 18.60
N ASN A 54 20.62 -22.54 19.74
CA ASN A 54 21.72 -22.06 20.58
C ASN A 54 22.11 -23.01 21.72
N ALA A 55 21.17 -23.73 22.31
CA ALA A 55 21.40 -24.50 23.54
C ALA A 55 21.39 -26.02 23.35
N VAL A 56 20.80 -26.56 22.27
CA VAL A 56 20.78 -28.01 22.03
C VAL A 56 22.06 -28.43 21.31
N PRO A 57 22.94 -29.26 21.90
CA PRO A 57 24.30 -29.48 21.38
C PRO A 57 24.37 -29.94 19.93
N ILE A 58 23.47 -30.84 19.51
CA ILE A 58 23.43 -31.36 18.13
C ILE A 58 23.04 -30.25 17.14
N LEU A 59 22.12 -29.36 17.52
CA LEU A 59 21.66 -28.28 16.66
C LEU A 59 22.64 -27.11 16.65
N ALA A 60 23.22 -26.74 17.79
CA ALA A 60 24.28 -25.75 17.87
C ALA A 60 25.50 -26.17 17.03
N ALA A 61 25.86 -27.45 17.02
CA ALA A 61 26.89 -27.98 16.14
C ALA A 61 26.49 -27.95 14.65
N ALA A 62 25.21 -28.15 14.33
CA ALA A 62 24.70 -28.10 12.96
C ALA A 62 24.56 -26.65 12.43
N PHE A 63 24.35 -25.69 13.32
CA PHE A 63 24.09 -24.28 13.03
C PHE A 63 25.07 -23.38 13.80
N PRO A 64 26.37 -23.42 13.47
CA PRO A 64 27.40 -22.69 14.20
C PRO A 64 27.27 -21.16 14.10
N ASN A 65 26.47 -20.66 13.16
CA ASN A 65 26.21 -19.23 12.99
C ASN A 65 25.00 -18.75 13.82
N HIS A 66 24.48 -19.56 14.75
CA HIS A 66 23.34 -19.22 15.63
C HIS A 66 22.02 -18.87 14.88
N ASP A 67 21.92 -19.25 13.61
CA ASP A 67 20.72 -19.19 12.76
C ASP A 67 20.66 -20.43 11.84
N ILE A 68 19.52 -20.67 11.16
CA ILE A 68 19.27 -21.80 10.26
C ILE A 68 19.99 -21.57 8.91
N VAL A 69 21.31 -21.64 8.98
CA VAL A 69 22.24 -21.31 7.91
C VAL A 69 23.24 -22.43 7.73
N PHE A 70 23.37 -22.94 6.49
CA PHE A 70 24.14 -24.16 6.20
C PHE A 70 25.51 -23.91 5.54
N SER A 71 25.90 -22.65 5.39
CA SER A 71 27.12 -22.22 4.70
C SER A 71 28.09 -21.54 5.65
N PRO A 72 29.42 -21.65 5.44
CA PRO A 72 30.38 -20.83 6.17
C PRO A 72 30.24 -19.37 5.73
N TYR A 73 30.02 -18.46 6.67
CA TYR A 73 29.96 -17.03 6.43
C TYR A 73 31.05 -16.29 7.21
N THR A 74 31.32 -15.06 6.81
CA THR A 74 32.18 -14.14 7.57
C THR A 74 31.32 -13.16 8.35
N GLY A 75 31.79 -12.78 9.55
CA GLY A 75 31.08 -11.87 10.44
C GLY A 75 29.98 -12.53 11.26
N THR A 76 29.27 -11.70 12.02
CA THR A 76 28.12 -12.07 12.86
C THR A 76 26.81 -11.60 12.19
N HIS A 77 25.68 -11.78 12.86
CA HIS A 77 24.40 -11.17 12.48
C HIS A 77 23.84 -10.36 13.67
N SER A 78 22.99 -9.35 13.42
CA SER A 78 22.28 -8.66 14.52
C SER A 78 21.08 -9.44 15.03
N ILE A 79 20.36 -10.11 14.12
CA ILE A 79 19.15 -10.88 14.41
C ILE A 79 19.14 -12.08 13.46
N PRO A 80 18.84 -13.31 13.94
CA PRO A 80 18.70 -14.49 13.08
C PRO A 80 17.37 -14.42 12.29
N LEU A 81 17.42 -13.87 11.06
CA LEU A 81 16.21 -13.56 10.29
C LEU A 81 15.57 -14.82 9.71
N ARG A 82 16.30 -15.93 9.53
CA ARG A 82 15.69 -17.17 9.04
C ARG A 82 14.81 -17.82 10.11
N ILE A 83 15.28 -17.89 11.37
CA ILE A 83 14.43 -18.29 12.51
C ILE A 83 13.21 -17.39 12.62
N PHE A 84 13.38 -16.06 12.48
CA PHE A 84 12.29 -15.10 12.53
C PHE A 84 11.21 -15.39 11.47
N ILE A 85 11.60 -15.54 10.20
CA ILE A 85 10.65 -15.77 9.10
C ILE A 85 9.92 -17.11 9.28
N VAL A 86 10.64 -18.18 9.62
CA VAL A 86 10.05 -19.50 9.88
C VAL A 86 9.04 -19.43 11.02
N SER A 87 9.39 -18.77 12.13
CA SER A 87 8.49 -18.59 13.28
C SER A 87 7.20 -17.86 12.89
N PHE A 88 7.32 -16.80 12.08
CA PHE A 88 6.16 -16.05 11.62
C PHE A 88 5.28 -16.87 10.68
N TYR A 89 5.87 -17.63 9.74
CA TYR A 89 5.11 -18.47 8.81
C TYR A 89 4.26 -19.51 9.56
N VAL A 90 4.85 -20.20 10.53
CA VAL A 90 4.15 -21.22 11.33
C VAL A 90 3.03 -20.58 12.16
N ALA A 91 3.32 -19.48 12.86
CA ALA A 91 2.33 -18.79 13.69
C ALA A 91 1.16 -18.25 12.85
N PHE A 92 1.46 -17.59 11.73
CA PHE A 92 0.46 -17.02 10.84
C PHE A 92 -0.43 -18.10 10.21
N ALA A 93 0.16 -19.15 9.65
CA ALA A 93 -0.58 -20.23 8.98
C ALA A 93 -1.47 -21.02 9.96
N THR A 94 -1.14 -21.04 11.25
CA THR A 94 -1.96 -21.67 12.29
C THR A 94 -3.27 -20.91 12.53
N VAL A 95 -3.24 -19.58 12.42
CA VAL A 95 -4.38 -18.71 12.77
C VAL A 95 -5.21 -18.29 11.57
N VAL A 96 -4.61 -18.19 10.38
CA VAL A 96 -5.30 -17.75 9.16
C VAL A 96 -6.63 -18.49 8.97
N GLY A 97 -7.70 -17.77 8.65
CA GLY A 97 -9.03 -18.37 8.53
C GLY A 97 -9.12 -19.22 7.24
N ALA A 98 -8.69 -20.46 7.35
CA ALA A 98 -8.66 -21.46 6.30
C ALA A 98 -8.91 -22.84 6.93
N GLY A 99 -9.47 -23.78 6.16
CA GLY A 99 -9.61 -25.17 6.62
C GLY A 99 -8.24 -25.81 6.90
N ALA A 100 -8.20 -26.84 7.75
CA ALA A 100 -6.94 -27.47 8.18
C ALA A 100 -6.04 -27.88 7.00
N GLY A 101 -6.60 -28.53 5.98
CA GLY A 101 -5.83 -28.93 4.78
C GLY A 101 -5.25 -27.74 4.00
N ALA A 102 -6.01 -26.64 3.87
CA ALA A 102 -5.53 -25.42 3.24
C ALA A 102 -4.42 -24.75 4.06
N ARG A 103 -4.52 -24.74 5.40
CA ARG A 103 -3.44 -24.26 6.30
C ARG A 103 -2.16 -25.07 6.13
N PHE A 104 -2.25 -26.40 6.13
CA PHE A 104 -1.09 -27.27 5.93
C PHE A 104 -0.44 -27.06 4.56
N LYS A 105 -1.25 -26.97 3.49
CA LYS A 105 -0.74 -26.71 2.14
C LYS A 105 -0.04 -25.34 2.07
N PHE A 106 -0.67 -24.30 2.59
CA PHE A 106 -0.13 -22.94 2.62
C PHE A 106 1.18 -22.87 3.40
N LEU A 107 1.22 -23.44 4.61
CA LEU A 107 2.43 -23.51 5.43
C LEU A 107 3.55 -24.31 4.73
N GLY A 108 3.21 -25.47 4.16
CA GLY A 108 4.16 -26.32 3.45
C GLY A 108 4.79 -25.58 2.28
N GLU A 109 3.98 -24.89 1.45
CA GLU A 109 4.52 -24.09 0.34
C GLU A 109 5.36 -22.90 0.81
N LEU A 110 4.98 -22.22 1.89
CA LEU A 110 5.77 -21.14 2.48
C LEU A 110 7.16 -21.65 2.91
N LEU A 111 7.20 -22.70 3.73
CA LEU A 111 8.45 -23.24 4.28
C LEU A 111 9.33 -23.86 3.19
N VAL A 112 8.77 -24.70 2.32
CA VAL A 112 9.54 -25.35 1.25
C VAL A 112 10.12 -24.31 0.29
N THR A 113 9.33 -23.32 -0.13
CA THR A 113 9.84 -22.27 -1.03
C THR A 113 10.95 -21.47 -0.35
N TYR A 114 10.77 -21.10 0.92
CA TYR A 114 11.76 -20.31 1.66
C TYR A 114 13.07 -21.08 1.88
N ILE A 115 12.98 -22.34 2.30
CA ILE A 115 14.13 -23.22 2.52
C ILE A 115 14.89 -23.45 1.21
N LEU A 116 14.19 -23.71 0.10
CA LEU A 116 14.83 -23.92 -1.21
C LEU A 116 15.59 -22.67 -1.68
N VAL A 117 14.98 -21.48 -1.53
CA VAL A 117 15.62 -20.23 -1.95
C VAL A 117 16.83 -19.91 -1.05
N CYS A 118 16.68 -20.00 0.28
CA CYS A 118 17.80 -19.76 1.20
C CYS A 118 18.92 -20.80 1.02
N GLY A 119 18.56 -22.07 0.83
CA GLY A 119 19.50 -23.15 0.53
C GLY A 119 20.24 -22.95 -0.79
N ALA A 120 19.61 -22.34 -1.79
CA ALA A 120 20.30 -21.95 -3.03
C ALA A 120 21.37 -20.88 -2.78
N PHE A 121 21.10 -19.86 -1.93
CA PHE A 121 22.11 -18.88 -1.53
C PHE A 121 23.28 -19.53 -0.78
N ASP A 122 22.98 -20.43 0.17
CA ASP A 122 23.99 -21.16 0.92
C ASP A 122 24.86 -22.04 0.01
N LEU A 123 24.24 -22.72 -0.95
CA LEU A 123 24.93 -23.52 -1.96
C LEU A 123 25.82 -22.66 -2.87
N ILE A 124 25.30 -21.53 -3.37
CA ILE A 124 26.09 -20.59 -4.17
C ILE A 124 27.30 -20.09 -3.39
N ASN A 125 27.13 -19.77 -2.10
CA ASN A 125 28.22 -19.34 -1.24
C ASN A 125 29.28 -20.45 -1.04
N ILE A 126 28.85 -21.71 -0.80
CA ILE A 126 29.76 -22.87 -0.71
C ILE A 126 30.55 -23.03 -2.01
N LEU A 127 29.89 -22.91 -3.16
CA LEU A 127 30.52 -23.04 -4.47
C LEU A 127 31.48 -21.87 -4.76
N ALA A 128 31.12 -20.64 -4.41
CA ALA A 128 31.97 -19.45 -4.55
C ALA A 128 33.23 -19.58 -3.68
N TYR A 129 33.09 -20.03 -2.44
CA TYR A 129 34.22 -20.27 -1.55
C TYR A 129 35.16 -21.34 -2.12
N ARG A 130 34.63 -22.47 -2.57
CA ARG A 130 35.43 -23.55 -3.14
C ARG A 130 36.10 -23.20 -4.47
N SER A 131 35.50 -22.33 -5.28
CA SER A 131 35.99 -22.02 -6.63
C SER A 131 36.97 -20.85 -6.65
N ILE A 132 36.65 -19.75 -5.96
CA ILE A 132 37.41 -18.49 -6.02
C ILE A 132 37.81 -17.96 -4.64
N GLY A 133 37.60 -18.73 -3.57
CA GLY A 133 37.95 -18.32 -2.20
C GLY A 133 37.07 -17.21 -1.62
N PHE A 134 35.94 -16.89 -2.27
CA PHE A 134 35.06 -15.80 -1.88
C PHE A 134 33.94 -16.30 -0.96
N ILE A 135 33.71 -15.61 0.16
CA ILE A 135 32.64 -15.88 1.13
C ILE A 135 31.79 -14.62 1.30
N TYR A 136 30.47 -14.74 1.27
CA TYR A 136 29.59 -13.62 1.58
C TYR A 136 29.71 -13.21 3.06
N SER A 137 29.38 -11.96 3.35
CA SER A 137 29.12 -11.53 4.73
C SER A 137 27.77 -12.07 5.20
N LEU A 138 27.71 -12.56 6.44
CA LEU A 138 26.48 -13.08 7.05
C LEU A 138 25.37 -12.02 7.07
N ASP A 139 25.70 -10.77 7.41
CA ASP A 139 24.74 -9.65 7.45
C ASP A 139 23.98 -9.45 6.13
N VAL A 140 24.70 -9.54 5.00
CA VAL A 140 24.11 -9.36 3.68
C VAL A 140 23.13 -10.48 3.38
N VAL A 141 23.50 -11.72 3.71
CA VAL A 141 22.65 -12.88 3.50
C VAL A 141 21.42 -12.85 4.40
N GLU A 142 21.54 -12.40 5.64
CA GLU A 142 20.41 -12.23 6.54
C GLU A 142 19.41 -11.19 6.02
N ILE A 143 19.89 -10.01 5.59
CA ILE A 143 19.03 -8.98 4.98
C ILE A 143 18.30 -9.54 3.74
N LEU A 144 19.02 -10.24 2.85
CA LEU A 144 18.41 -10.86 1.67
C LEU A 144 17.39 -11.93 2.07
N SER A 145 17.72 -12.78 3.05
CA SER A 145 16.84 -13.84 3.57
C SER A 145 15.55 -13.23 4.14
N GLY A 146 15.62 -12.12 4.87
CA GLY A 146 14.45 -11.39 5.36
C GLY A 146 13.60 -10.81 4.22
N LEU A 147 14.20 -10.11 3.26
CA LEU A 147 13.50 -9.54 2.10
C LEU A 147 12.80 -10.62 1.25
N ILE A 148 13.48 -11.75 1.02
CA ILE A 148 12.91 -12.90 0.32
C ILE A 148 11.75 -13.50 1.10
N GLY A 149 11.88 -13.64 2.42
CA GLY A 149 10.81 -14.11 3.29
C GLY A 149 9.57 -13.23 3.22
N PHE A 150 9.73 -11.90 3.22
CA PHE A 150 8.62 -10.97 3.02
C PHE A 150 7.97 -11.14 1.64
N PHE A 151 8.78 -11.32 0.58
CA PHE A 151 8.28 -11.47 -0.77
C PHE A 151 7.52 -12.79 -0.99
N ILE A 152 8.08 -13.91 -0.54
CA ILE A 152 7.46 -15.25 -0.61
C ILE A 152 6.12 -15.24 0.14
N PHE A 153 6.06 -14.64 1.33
CA PHE A 153 4.82 -14.51 2.09
C PHE A 153 3.72 -13.84 1.26
N SER A 154 4.02 -12.69 0.65
CA SER A 154 3.06 -11.97 -0.17
C SER A 154 2.63 -12.76 -1.41
N LEU A 155 3.55 -13.43 -2.10
CA LEU A 155 3.22 -14.24 -3.28
C LEU A 155 2.33 -15.43 -2.91
N LYS A 156 2.68 -16.18 -1.86
CA LYS A 156 1.88 -17.32 -1.40
C LYS A 156 0.50 -16.89 -0.91
N LEU A 157 0.41 -15.72 -0.26
CA LEU A 157 -0.89 -15.18 0.12
C LEU A 157 -1.74 -14.81 -1.11
N LEU A 158 -1.14 -14.27 -2.18
CA LEU A 158 -1.83 -14.04 -3.45
C LEU A 158 -2.28 -15.32 -4.14
N ASP A 159 -1.53 -16.42 -3.98
CA ASP A 159 -1.82 -17.70 -4.63
C ASP A 159 -2.93 -18.50 -3.89
N HIS A 160 -2.99 -18.41 -2.56
CA HIS A 160 -3.93 -19.19 -1.73
C HIS A 160 -5.14 -18.41 -1.22
N GLY A 161 -5.02 -17.08 -1.10
CA GLY A 161 -6.13 -16.22 -0.69
C GLY A 161 -7.21 -16.15 -1.78
N SER A 162 -8.46 -15.98 -1.35
CA SER A 162 -9.57 -15.61 -2.21
C SER A 162 -9.33 -14.21 -2.76
N MET A 163 -8.95 -14.14 -4.03
CA MET A 163 -8.57 -12.90 -4.70
C MET A 163 -9.58 -12.50 -5.79
N PRO A 164 -9.67 -11.20 -6.15
CA PRO A 164 -10.48 -10.76 -7.28
C PRO A 164 -10.06 -11.45 -8.58
N GLN A 165 -11.02 -11.61 -9.50
CA GLN A 165 -10.72 -12.14 -10.83
C GLN A 165 -9.72 -11.24 -11.57
N ARG A 166 -8.76 -11.90 -12.23
CA ARG A 166 -7.80 -11.23 -13.10
C ARG A 166 -8.54 -10.53 -14.24
N VAL A 167 -8.04 -9.37 -14.61
CA VAL A 167 -8.57 -8.62 -15.76
C VAL A 167 -7.57 -8.64 -16.92
N ALA A 168 -8.09 -8.61 -18.14
CA ALA A 168 -7.27 -8.49 -19.33
C ALA A 168 -6.47 -7.18 -19.29
N VAL A 169 -5.23 -7.28 -19.76
CA VAL A 169 -4.33 -6.13 -19.94
C VAL A 169 -4.90 -5.24 -21.05
N PRO A 170 -5.23 -3.97 -20.78
CA PRO A 170 -5.54 -3.01 -21.82
C PRO A 170 -4.37 -2.88 -22.81
N PRO A 171 -4.62 -2.53 -24.08
CA PRO A 171 -3.56 -2.31 -25.05
C PRO A 171 -2.61 -1.21 -24.55
N ARG A 172 -1.34 -1.56 -24.36
CA ARG A 172 -0.30 -0.64 -23.90
C ARG A 172 0.23 0.19 -25.06
N GLN A 173 0.27 1.51 -24.95
CA GLN A 173 1.17 2.32 -25.77
C GLN A 173 2.62 2.10 -25.30
N LEU A 174 3.59 2.16 -26.23
CA LEU A 174 5.00 1.78 -26.03
C LEU A 174 5.59 2.20 -24.66
N PRO A 175 6.45 1.36 -24.05
CA PRO A 175 6.99 1.65 -22.72
C PRO A 175 7.79 2.96 -22.71
N ARG A 176 7.56 3.77 -21.68
CA ARG A 176 8.29 5.02 -21.45
C ARG A 176 9.71 4.73 -20.94
N ARG A 177 10.65 4.55 -21.87
CA ARG A 177 12.06 4.23 -21.57
C ARG A 177 12.72 5.23 -20.61
N ALA A 178 12.28 6.50 -20.64
CA ALA A 178 12.79 7.55 -19.75
C ALA A 178 12.60 7.23 -18.25
N GLY A 179 11.50 6.58 -17.86
CA GLY A 179 11.27 6.21 -16.46
C GLY A 179 12.27 5.18 -15.96
N TRP A 180 12.61 4.19 -16.80
CA TRP A 180 13.59 3.16 -16.47
C TRP A 180 14.99 3.76 -16.35
N LEU A 181 15.37 4.64 -17.28
CA LEU A 181 16.67 5.32 -17.22
C LEU A 181 16.80 6.14 -15.93
N ARG A 182 15.78 6.92 -15.57
CA ARG A 182 15.78 7.71 -14.32
C ARG A 182 15.89 6.83 -13.08
N LEU A 183 15.19 5.69 -13.06
CA LEU A 183 15.31 4.72 -11.97
C LEU A 183 16.74 4.17 -11.86
N LEU A 184 17.35 3.76 -12.97
CA LEU A 184 18.73 3.26 -12.99
C LEU A 184 19.73 4.31 -12.53
N VAL A 185 19.58 5.56 -12.99
CA VAL A 185 20.41 6.69 -12.54
C VAL A 185 20.24 6.94 -11.04
N ALA A 186 19.02 6.92 -10.52
CA ALA A 186 18.77 7.10 -9.10
C ALA A 186 19.34 5.96 -8.25
N ILE A 187 19.25 4.71 -8.72
CA ILE A 187 19.87 3.55 -8.07
C ILE A 187 21.40 3.71 -8.06
N ALA A 188 22.01 4.00 -9.20
CA ALA A 188 23.45 4.18 -9.31
C ALA A 188 23.95 5.34 -8.43
N GLY A 189 23.24 6.47 -8.43
CA GLY A 189 23.53 7.62 -7.57
C GLY A 189 23.40 7.29 -6.09
N ALA A 190 22.35 6.56 -5.70
CA ALA A 190 22.17 6.10 -4.33
C ALA A 190 23.29 5.15 -3.89
N ILE A 191 23.67 4.18 -4.73
CA ILE A 191 24.82 3.29 -4.46
C ILE A 191 26.09 4.11 -4.29
N ALA A 192 26.36 5.08 -5.18
CA ALA A 192 27.55 5.91 -5.09
C ALA A 192 27.59 6.73 -3.79
N VAL A 193 26.47 7.34 -3.39
CA VAL A 193 26.36 8.07 -2.12
C VAL A 193 26.54 7.13 -0.93
N SER A 194 25.89 5.97 -0.95
CA SER A 194 26.02 4.96 0.10
C SER A 194 27.47 4.49 0.27
N VAL A 195 28.13 4.11 -0.81
CA VAL A 195 29.54 3.66 -0.80
C VAL A 195 30.48 4.79 -0.39
N PHE A 196 30.22 6.01 -0.85
CA PHE A 196 31.02 7.18 -0.46
C PHE A 196 30.94 7.44 1.05
N VAL A 197 29.73 7.53 1.61
CA VAL A 197 29.53 7.73 3.05
C VAL A 197 30.13 6.58 3.84
N ASP A 198 29.97 5.35 3.34
CA ASP A 198 30.56 4.16 3.95
C ASP A 198 32.08 4.10 3.85
N GLY A 199 32.72 4.95 3.05
CA GLY A 199 34.19 5.08 2.97
C GLY A 199 34.77 6.21 3.81
N LEU A 200 33.95 7.06 4.44
CA LEU A 200 34.43 8.20 5.22
C LEU A 200 34.97 7.77 6.60
N SER A 201 36.13 8.28 7.00
CA SER A 201 36.71 8.07 8.35
C SER A 201 36.39 9.26 9.27
N LEU A 202 35.10 9.47 9.52
CA LEU A 202 34.63 10.48 10.47
C LEU A 202 34.29 9.80 11.80
N PRO A 203 34.59 10.41 12.97
CA PRO A 203 34.31 9.81 14.27
C PRO A 203 32.85 9.33 14.41
N LEU A 204 31.89 10.13 13.96
CA LEU A 204 30.47 9.74 13.94
C LEU A 204 30.18 8.52 13.07
N ILE A 205 30.86 8.38 11.93
CA ILE A 205 30.67 7.24 11.02
C ILE A 205 31.35 5.99 11.59
N ASP A 206 32.52 6.13 12.22
CA ASP A 206 33.18 5.05 12.91
C ASP A 206 32.36 4.58 14.12
N ASP A 207 31.76 5.50 14.88
CA ASP A 207 30.79 5.20 15.93
C ASP A 207 29.56 4.47 15.36
N LEU A 208 28.99 4.94 14.25
CA LEU A 208 27.85 4.28 13.58
C LEU A 208 28.21 2.89 13.03
N ARG A 209 29.43 2.69 12.54
CA ARG A 209 29.95 1.37 12.14
C ARG A 209 30.11 0.46 13.36
N SER A 210 30.54 1.00 14.49
CA SER A 210 30.64 0.24 15.75
C SER A 210 29.27 -0.15 16.33
N VAL A 211 28.20 0.59 15.98
CA VAL A 211 26.80 0.34 16.38
C VAL A 211 25.97 -0.12 15.17
N SER A 212 26.58 -0.89 14.27
CA SER A 212 26.00 -1.25 12.97
C SER A 212 24.56 -1.72 13.06
N LEU A 213 23.68 -0.95 12.41
CA LEU A 213 22.24 -0.95 12.63
C LEU A 213 21.50 -2.25 12.20
N LEU A 214 22.20 -3.21 11.58
CA LEU A 214 21.70 -4.55 11.19
C LEU A 214 22.83 -5.62 11.18
N GLY A 215 23.85 -5.53 12.04
CA GLY A 215 24.72 -6.68 12.34
C GLY A 215 26.20 -6.55 11.99
N GLY A 216 26.57 -5.43 11.38
CA GLY A 216 27.95 -5.12 10.96
C GLY A 216 27.96 -4.23 9.73
N THR A 217 26.81 -4.13 9.04
CA THR A 217 26.63 -3.28 7.86
C THR A 217 26.73 -1.80 8.19
N GLY A 218 27.68 -1.12 7.53
CA GLY A 218 27.92 0.30 7.72
C GLY A 218 26.76 1.19 7.27
N PRO A 219 26.78 2.49 7.64
CA PRO A 219 25.67 3.43 7.42
C PRO A 219 25.25 3.55 5.95
N GLY A 220 26.12 3.20 5.00
CA GLY A 220 25.81 3.22 3.56
C GLY A 220 24.59 2.39 3.18
N VAL A 221 24.41 1.18 3.74
CA VAL A 221 23.27 0.30 3.40
C VAL A 221 21.94 0.93 3.81
N PHE A 222 21.90 1.61 4.97
CA PHE A 222 20.72 2.33 5.45
C PHE A 222 20.37 3.55 4.61
N LEU A 223 21.40 4.21 4.08
CA LEU A 223 21.22 5.41 3.26
C LEU A 223 20.72 5.11 1.85
N PHE A 224 20.86 3.88 1.35
CA PHE A 224 20.51 3.55 -0.03
C PHE A 224 19.07 3.93 -0.39
N LEU A 225 18.08 3.44 0.36
CA LEU A 225 16.66 3.74 0.07
C LEU A 225 16.32 5.22 0.28
N PRO A 226 16.67 5.88 1.41
CA PRO A 226 16.49 7.32 1.58
C PRO A 226 17.13 8.14 0.45
N ALA A 227 18.37 7.85 0.06
CA ALA A 227 19.09 8.55 -1.00
C ALA A 227 18.42 8.35 -2.36
N MET A 228 18.03 7.12 -2.70
CA MET A 228 17.33 6.83 -3.95
C MET A 228 16.02 7.61 -4.04
N PHE A 229 15.20 7.59 -2.99
CA PHE A 229 13.95 8.34 -2.98
C PHE A 229 14.18 9.85 -2.96
N PHE A 230 15.25 10.33 -2.33
CA PHE A 230 15.61 11.74 -2.33
C PHE A 230 16.00 12.23 -3.72
N ILE A 231 16.84 11.48 -4.44
CA ILE A 231 17.21 11.79 -5.82
C ILE A 231 15.97 11.83 -6.71
N LEU A 232 15.09 10.82 -6.60
CA LEU A 232 13.83 10.77 -7.36
C LEU A 232 12.88 11.90 -6.99
N TYR A 233 12.78 12.26 -5.71
CA TYR A 233 11.98 13.38 -5.23
C TYR A 233 12.48 14.70 -5.81
N VAL A 234 13.77 14.99 -5.70
CA VAL A 234 14.40 16.19 -6.28
C VAL A 234 14.16 16.23 -7.78
N TRP A 235 14.31 15.10 -8.47
CA TRP A 235 14.04 15.02 -9.90
C TRP A 235 12.58 15.35 -10.22
N GLY A 236 11.62 14.73 -9.52
CA GLY A 236 10.18 14.96 -9.72
C GLY A 236 9.79 16.41 -9.46
N THR A 237 10.31 17.01 -8.38
CA THR A 237 10.11 18.42 -8.04
C THR A 237 10.71 19.33 -9.10
N ALA A 238 11.95 19.08 -9.54
CA ALA A 238 12.58 19.86 -10.60
C ALA A 238 11.79 19.79 -11.92
N GLN A 239 11.28 18.61 -12.31
CA GLN A 239 10.42 18.49 -13.49
C GLN A 239 9.15 19.34 -13.38
N SER A 240 8.54 19.39 -12.20
CA SER A 240 7.34 20.20 -11.96
C SER A 240 7.64 21.70 -12.07
N LEU A 241 8.75 22.15 -11.47
CA LEU A 241 9.16 23.56 -11.50
C LEU A 241 9.60 24.04 -12.89
N LEU A 242 10.29 23.18 -13.65
CA LEU A 242 10.84 23.52 -14.96
C LEU A 242 9.82 23.43 -16.11
N ARG A 243 8.66 22.79 -15.87
CA ARG A 243 7.61 22.61 -16.88
C ARG A 243 6.31 23.31 -16.42
N PRO A 244 6.25 24.66 -16.49
CA PRO A 244 5.03 25.37 -16.14
C PRO A 244 3.88 24.90 -17.04
N LEU A 245 2.75 24.61 -16.41
CA LEU A 245 1.57 24.15 -17.12
C LEU A 245 0.84 25.35 -17.73
N PRO A 246 0.46 25.29 -19.02
CA PRO A 246 -0.34 26.35 -19.61
C PRO A 246 -1.74 26.40 -18.96
N PRO A 247 -2.45 27.54 -19.05
CA PRO A 247 -3.86 27.60 -18.70
C PRO A 247 -4.64 26.53 -19.48
N PHE A 248 -5.49 25.79 -18.78
CA PHE A 248 -6.33 24.75 -19.37
C PHE A 248 -7.55 24.56 -18.49
N ALA A 249 -8.71 24.95 -19.02
CA ALA A 249 -9.97 24.94 -18.28
C ALA A 249 -11.15 24.50 -19.18
N PRO A 250 -11.14 23.28 -19.74
CA PRO A 250 -12.28 22.76 -20.49
C PRO A 250 -13.49 22.53 -19.56
N PRO A 251 -14.72 22.41 -20.09
CA PRO A 251 -15.85 21.90 -19.32
C PRO A 251 -15.50 20.61 -18.57
N VAL A 252 -15.88 20.54 -17.29
CA VAL A 252 -15.60 19.40 -16.42
C VAL A 252 -16.85 18.98 -15.65
N THR A 253 -17.08 17.68 -15.55
CA THR A 253 -18.13 17.13 -14.69
C THR A 253 -17.53 16.63 -13.38
N ILE A 254 -18.12 16.97 -12.26
CA ILE A 254 -17.77 16.45 -10.94
C ILE A 254 -18.82 15.43 -10.54
N ILE A 255 -18.38 14.25 -10.13
CA ILE A 255 -19.26 13.22 -9.58
C ILE A 255 -18.99 13.07 -8.08
N VAL A 256 -20.07 13.06 -7.29
CA VAL A 256 -20.02 12.97 -5.82
C VAL A 256 -20.83 11.76 -5.36
N PRO A 257 -20.21 10.59 -5.13
CA PRO A 257 -20.91 9.45 -4.54
C PRO A 257 -21.26 9.75 -3.08
N ALA A 258 -22.54 9.66 -2.73
CA ALA A 258 -23.04 9.97 -1.40
C ALA A 258 -23.94 8.84 -0.87
N HIS A 259 -23.75 8.44 0.38
CA HIS A 259 -24.62 7.50 1.09
C HIS A 259 -24.71 7.91 2.55
N ASN A 260 -25.88 8.39 2.98
CA ASN A 260 -26.11 8.89 4.34
C ASN A 260 -25.20 10.07 4.75
N GLU A 261 -25.11 11.08 3.87
CA GLU A 261 -24.20 12.23 3.98
C GLU A 261 -24.95 13.56 4.11
N ALA A 262 -26.23 13.55 4.51
CA ALA A 262 -27.06 14.76 4.62
C ALA A 262 -26.41 15.85 5.50
N HIS A 263 -25.66 15.44 6.51
CA HIS A 263 -25.01 16.31 7.49
C HIS A 263 -23.76 17.05 6.97
N VAL A 264 -23.14 16.59 5.88
CA VAL A 264 -21.87 17.15 5.37
C VAL A 264 -21.92 17.57 3.90
N ILE A 265 -22.82 16.98 3.10
CA ILE A 265 -22.86 17.17 1.65
C ILE A 265 -22.99 18.65 1.23
N GLY A 266 -23.77 19.46 1.97
CA GLY A 266 -23.90 20.89 1.69
C GLY A 266 -22.56 21.63 1.76
N ARG A 267 -21.74 21.34 2.77
CA ARG A 267 -20.40 21.95 2.92
C ARG A 267 -19.46 21.53 1.78
N THR A 268 -19.54 20.27 1.36
CA THR A 268 -18.77 19.75 0.22
C THR A 268 -19.17 20.45 -1.07
N LEU A 269 -20.47 20.62 -1.33
CA LEU A 269 -20.96 21.34 -2.51
C LEU A 269 -20.56 22.82 -2.49
N SER A 270 -20.61 23.50 -1.34
CA SER A 270 -20.11 24.87 -1.20
C SER A 270 -18.60 24.99 -1.46
N ALA A 271 -17.80 24.01 -1.03
CA ALA A 271 -16.36 23.98 -1.31
C ALA A 271 -16.08 23.78 -2.81
N ILE A 272 -16.87 22.93 -3.47
CA ILE A 272 -16.82 22.73 -4.92
C ILE A 272 -17.19 24.01 -5.66
N ASP A 273 -18.24 24.71 -5.22
CA ASP A 273 -18.68 25.99 -5.80
C ASP A 273 -17.62 27.09 -5.67
N ALA A 274 -17.01 27.22 -4.49
CA ALA A 274 -15.89 28.14 -4.27
C ALA A 274 -14.66 27.82 -5.14
N ALA A 275 -14.43 26.54 -5.43
CA ALA A 275 -13.38 26.13 -6.36
C ALA A 275 -13.75 26.36 -7.83
N ALA A 276 -15.04 26.19 -8.18
CA ALA A 276 -15.57 26.48 -9.51
C ALA A 276 -15.50 27.99 -9.82
N ALA A 277 -15.66 28.86 -8.83
CA ALA A 277 -15.49 30.31 -8.98
C ALA A 277 -14.09 30.72 -9.47
N LYS A 278 -13.07 29.87 -9.28
CA LYS A 278 -11.69 30.08 -9.74
C LYS A 278 -11.32 29.26 -10.98
N TYR A 279 -12.30 28.63 -11.61
CA TYR A 279 -12.13 27.81 -12.79
C TYR A 279 -12.78 28.50 -13.99
N ASP A 280 -12.00 28.80 -15.02
CA ASP A 280 -12.48 29.58 -16.17
C ASP A 280 -13.48 28.79 -17.06
N GLY A 281 -13.57 27.47 -16.88
CA GLY A 281 -14.46 26.59 -17.61
C GLY A 281 -15.78 26.30 -16.88
N THR A 282 -16.72 25.65 -17.55
CA THR A 282 -17.98 25.25 -16.91
C THR A 282 -17.77 24.04 -15.99
N VAL A 283 -18.42 24.08 -14.82
CA VAL A 283 -18.39 22.99 -13.83
C VAL A 283 -19.81 22.45 -13.66
N LYS A 284 -20.01 21.19 -14.07
CA LYS A 284 -21.24 20.44 -13.82
C LYS A 284 -21.03 19.54 -12.61
N VAL A 285 -22.04 19.36 -11.76
CA VAL A 285 -21.96 18.47 -10.60
C VAL A 285 -23.11 17.46 -10.62
N ILE A 286 -22.77 16.19 -10.45
CA ILE A 286 -23.73 15.09 -10.32
C ILE A 286 -23.53 14.45 -8.95
N VAL A 287 -24.46 14.67 -8.04
CA VAL A 287 -24.51 13.93 -6.77
C VAL A 287 -25.18 12.59 -7.03
N LEU A 288 -24.46 11.51 -6.73
CA LEU A 288 -24.92 10.14 -6.92
C LEU A 288 -25.44 9.63 -5.57
N ASN A 289 -26.73 9.85 -5.30
CA ASN A 289 -27.38 9.43 -4.07
C ASN A 289 -27.54 7.90 -4.04
N ASN A 290 -26.63 7.21 -3.36
CA ASN A 290 -26.52 5.76 -3.43
C ASN A 290 -27.32 5.07 -2.32
N ASN A 291 -28.62 4.93 -2.55
CA ASN A 291 -29.53 4.22 -1.65
C ASN A 291 -29.42 4.74 -0.19
N SER A 292 -29.43 6.06 -0.03
CA SER A 292 -29.44 6.69 1.30
C SER A 292 -30.78 6.46 2.00
N SER A 293 -30.72 6.35 3.32
CA SER A 293 -31.89 6.28 4.21
C SER A 293 -32.19 7.60 4.92
N ASP A 294 -31.30 8.59 4.80
CA ASP A 294 -31.45 9.94 5.33
C ASP A 294 -31.82 10.95 4.22
N ASP A 295 -31.82 12.24 4.57
CA ASP A 295 -32.19 13.34 3.67
C ASP A 295 -31.06 13.77 2.71
N THR A 296 -30.09 12.90 2.39
CA THR A 296 -28.94 13.24 1.53
C THR A 296 -29.36 13.85 0.19
N ALA A 297 -30.37 13.28 -0.47
CA ALA A 297 -30.87 13.79 -1.75
C ALA A 297 -31.51 15.18 -1.61
N ALA A 298 -32.34 15.37 -0.58
CA ALA A 298 -33.02 16.64 -0.32
C ALA A 298 -32.01 17.75 0.05
N ALA A 299 -31.04 17.44 0.92
CA ALA A 299 -29.96 18.34 1.30
C ALA A 299 -29.13 18.77 0.09
N SER A 300 -28.82 17.82 -0.81
CA SER A 300 -28.08 18.10 -2.04
C SER A 300 -28.87 18.99 -3.00
N ALA A 301 -30.16 18.71 -3.21
CA ALA A 301 -31.03 19.51 -4.06
C ALA A 301 -31.21 20.93 -3.51
N SER A 302 -31.40 21.07 -2.20
CA SER A 302 -31.48 22.37 -1.52
C SER A 302 -30.19 23.17 -1.71
N ALA A 303 -29.03 22.54 -1.49
CA ALA A 303 -27.75 23.20 -1.65
C ALA A 303 -27.57 23.76 -3.07
N PHE A 304 -27.93 23.02 -4.12
CA PHE A 304 -27.82 23.52 -5.50
C PHE A 304 -28.64 24.77 -5.81
N THR A 305 -29.67 25.09 -5.02
CA THR A 305 -30.44 26.34 -5.22
C THR A 305 -29.71 27.58 -4.72
N GLU A 306 -28.69 27.42 -3.88
CA GLU A 306 -27.93 28.51 -3.24
C GLU A 306 -26.56 28.76 -3.89
N LEU A 307 -26.12 27.86 -4.78
CA LEU A 307 -24.78 27.88 -5.36
C LEU A 307 -24.77 28.59 -6.72
N ALA A 308 -23.73 29.37 -7.00
CA ALA A 308 -23.72 30.34 -8.11
C ALA A 308 -22.82 29.93 -9.29
N HIS A 309 -21.84 29.05 -9.06
CA HIS A 309 -20.76 28.76 -10.00
C HIS A 309 -20.81 27.33 -10.55
N ILE A 310 -21.76 26.51 -10.11
CA ILE A 310 -21.93 25.12 -10.55
C ILE A 310 -23.34 24.84 -11.08
N GLU A 311 -23.43 23.98 -12.09
CA GLU A 311 -24.69 23.42 -12.57
C GLU A 311 -24.87 22.02 -11.97
N GLY A 312 -25.77 21.88 -11.00
CA GLY A 312 -25.92 20.66 -10.20
C GLY A 312 -27.19 19.87 -10.46
N ARG A 313 -27.11 18.54 -10.39
CA ARG A 313 -28.28 17.66 -10.27
C ARG A 313 -27.99 16.46 -9.36
N VAL A 314 -29.05 15.92 -8.77
CA VAL A 314 -29.00 14.68 -7.98
C VAL A 314 -29.50 13.52 -8.83
N LEU A 315 -28.80 12.40 -8.77
CA LEU A 315 -29.16 11.16 -9.44
C LEU A 315 -29.25 10.03 -8.42
N ASP A 316 -30.42 9.43 -8.31
CA ASP A 316 -30.64 8.28 -7.43
C ASP A 316 -30.01 7.00 -8.02
N VAL A 317 -29.29 6.28 -7.16
CA VAL A 317 -28.67 4.99 -7.45
C VAL A 317 -29.20 3.97 -6.44
N PRO A 318 -30.30 3.26 -6.75
CA PRO A 318 -31.01 2.42 -5.79
C PRO A 318 -30.23 1.16 -5.40
N THR A 319 -29.26 0.73 -6.20
CA THR A 319 -28.42 -0.44 -5.87
C THR A 319 -27.22 -0.01 -5.02
N PRO A 320 -27.07 -0.50 -3.78
CA PRO A 320 -25.97 -0.09 -2.89
C PRO A 320 -24.59 -0.49 -3.40
N GLY A 321 -23.63 0.43 -3.29
CA GLY A 321 -22.21 0.20 -3.58
C GLY A 321 -21.56 1.42 -4.21
N LYS A 322 -20.46 1.90 -3.63
CA LYS A 322 -19.74 3.09 -4.10
C LYS A 322 -19.30 2.96 -5.55
N ALA A 323 -18.75 1.81 -5.94
CA ALA A 323 -18.35 1.54 -7.31
C ALA A 323 -19.56 1.50 -8.28
N ILE A 324 -20.74 1.09 -7.82
CA ILE A 324 -21.98 1.12 -8.63
C ILE A 324 -22.40 2.57 -8.87
N ALA A 325 -22.42 3.39 -7.82
CA ALA A 325 -22.70 4.82 -7.93
C ALA A 325 -21.72 5.51 -8.88
N LEU A 326 -20.42 5.31 -8.70
CA LEU A 326 -19.38 5.89 -9.55
C LEU A 326 -19.56 5.50 -11.02
N ASN A 327 -19.82 4.22 -11.32
CA ASN A 327 -20.04 3.77 -12.69
C ASN A 327 -21.32 4.36 -13.30
N ARG A 328 -22.39 4.49 -12.51
CA ARG A 328 -23.60 5.21 -12.94
C ARG A 328 -23.26 6.66 -13.29
N GLY A 329 -22.45 7.34 -12.48
CA GLY A 329 -21.92 8.66 -12.80
C GLY A 329 -21.14 8.70 -14.11
N VAL A 330 -20.20 7.77 -14.33
CA VAL A 330 -19.40 7.70 -15.56
C VAL A 330 -20.25 7.57 -16.83
N THR A 331 -21.41 6.92 -16.74
CA THR A 331 -22.36 6.82 -17.88
C THR A 331 -23.07 8.13 -18.21
N GLU A 332 -23.16 9.05 -17.25
CA GLU A 332 -23.89 10.32 -17.36
C GLU A 332 -22.99 11.50 -17.73
N ILE A 333 -21.67 11.28 -17.79
CA ILE A 333 -20.68 12.32 -18.09
C ILE A 333 -20.63 12.60 -19.59
N ASP A 334 -20.84 13.85 -19.98
CA ASP A 334 -20.75 14.34 -21.36
C ASP A 334 -19.45 15.11 -21.64
N THR A 335 -18.69 15.43 -20.60
CA THR A 335 -17.42 16.16 -20.69
C THR A 335 -16.22 15.23 -20.93
N ALA A 336 -15.17 15.78 -21.55
CA ALA A 336 -13.92 15.04 -21.83
C ALA A 336 -13.13 14.66 -20.57
N TYR A 337 -13.40 15.36 -19.45
CA TYR A 337 -12.73 15.19 -18.18
C TYR A 337 -13.75 15.21 -17.06
N PHE A 338 -13.49 14.44 -16.00
CA PHE A 338 -14.31 14.50 -14.81
C PHE A 338 -13.47 14.43 -13.54
N VAL A 339 -14.03 14.93 -12.44
CA VAL A 339 -13.43 14.83 -11.10
C VAL A 339 -14.35 13.98 -10.22
N ARG A 340 -13.78 12.98 -9.56
CA ARG A 340 -14.45 12.29 -8.45
C ARG A 340 -14.08 13.04 -7.16
N ILE A 341 -15.09 13.39 -6.36
CA ILE A 341 -14.92 13.98 -5.03
C ILE A 341 -15.81 13.20 -4.06
N ASP A 342 -15.27 12.69 -2.95
CA ASP A 342 -16.08 12.01 -1.94
C ASP A 342 -17.00 13.04 -1.22
N ALA A 343 -18.18 12.61 -0.78
CA ALA A 343 -19.22 13.49 -0.21
C ALA A 343 -18.80 14.24 1.08
N ASP A 344 -17.74 13.78 1.74
CA ASP A 344 -17.13 14.31 2.96
C ASP A 344 -15.85 15.12 2.68
N THR A 345 -15.50 15.39 1.42
CA THR A 345 -14.23 16.01 1.05
C THR A 345 -14.36 17.50 0.72
N GLN A 346 -13.59 18.34 1.39
CA GLN A 346 -13.58 19.79 1.18
C GLN A 346 -12.36 20.19 0.34
N VAL A 347 -12.58 20.42 -0.94
CA VAL A 347 -11.52 20.86 -1.86
C VAL A 347 -11.09 22.30 -1.57
N LEU A 348 -9.79 22.58 -1.73
CA LEU A 348 -9.32 23.96 -1.65
C LEU A 348 -9.72 24.76 -2.91
N PRO A 349 -9.86 26.10 -2.83
CA PRO A 349 -10.40 26.91 -3.92
C PRO A 349 -9.66 26.81 -5.26
N ASP A 350 -8.40 26.41 -5.28
CA ASP A 350 -7.60 26.27 -6.50
C ASP A 350 -7.40 24.80 -6.92
N ALA A 351 -7.95 23.83 -6.19
CA ALA A 351 -7.69 22.40 -6.40
C ALA A 351 -8.15 21.92 -7.79
N ILE A 352 -9.36 22.30 -8.22
CA ILE A 352 -9.91 21.93 -9.54
C ILE A 352 -9.04 22.54 -10.64
N ALA A 353 -8.81 23.86 -10.59
CA ALA A 353 -8.01 24.56 -11.59
C ALA A 353 -6.57 24.00 -11.71
N ARG A 354 -5.92 23.69 -10.58
CA ARG A 354 -4.59 23.08 -10.57
C ARG A 354 -4.60 21.68 -11.17
N ALA A 355 -5.55 20.84 -10.77
CA ALA A 355 -5.64 19.48 -11.29
C ALA A 355 -5.88 19.47 -12.80
N MET A 356 -6.76 20.34 -13.28
CA MET A 356 -7.14 20.40 -14.69
C MET A 356 -5.99 20.85 -15.59
N ARG A 357 -5.10 21.75 -15.14
CA ARG A 357 -3.92 22.20 -15.92
C ARG A 357 -3.02 21.07 -16.41
N HIS A 358 -2.94 19.95 -15.68
CA HIS A 358 -2.12 18.80 -16.09
C HIS A 358 -2.64 18.09 -17.35
N PHE A 359 -3.92 18.26 -17.68
CA PHE A 359 -4.52 17.66 -18.87
C PHE A 359 -4.24 18.42 -20.16
N ALA A 360 -3.60 19.59 -20.09
CA ALA A 360 -2.99 20.23 -21.26
C ALA A 360 -1.95 19.32 -21.94
N ASP A 361 -1.30 18.45 -21.17
CA ASP A 361 -0.56 17.32 -21.69
C ASP A 361 -1.53 16.18 -22.03
N ASN A 362 -1.72 15.92 -23.33
CA ASN A 362 -2.60 14.85 -23.83
C ASN A 362 -2.22 13.45 -23.31
N THR A 363 -1.01 13.29 -22.79
CA THR A 363 -0.56 12.03 -22.21
C THR A 363 -0.96 11.86 -20.75
N THR A 364 -1.55 12.88 -20.09
CA THR A 364 -2.09 12.77 -18.72
C THR A 364 -3.44 12.06 -18.74
N GLY A 365 -3.60 11.05 -17.89
CA GLY A 365 -4.84 10.28 -17.73
C GLY A 365 -5.50 10.44 -16.37
N VAL A 366 -4.71 10.62 -15.32
CA VAL A 366 -5.19 10.77 -13.94
C VAL A 366 -4.36 11.80 -13.19
N VAL A 367 -5.02 12.65 -12.40
CA VAL A 367 -4.39 13.63 -11.52
C VAL A 367 -4.99 13.50 -10.12
N GLY A 368 -4.13 13.34 -9.12
CA GLY A 368 -4.50 13.33 -7.71
C GLY A 368 -3.74 14.37 -6.92
N GLY A 369 -4.16 14.55 -5.67
CA GLY A 369 -3.58 15.54 -4.76
C GLY A 369 -3.33 15.01 -3.35
N VAL A 370 -3.13 15.94 -2.42
CA VAL A 370 -2.77 15.67 -1.02
C VAL A 370 -4.01 15.79 -0.11
N PRO A 371 -4.46 14.69 0.54
CA PRO A 371 -5.59 14.68 1.46
C PRO A 371 -5.18 15.18 2.86
N LEU A 372 -5.23 16.48 3.10
CA LEU A 372 -4.90 17.06 4.41
C LEU A 372 -5.94 16.67 5.48
N PRO A 373 -5.53 16.40 6.72
CA PRO A 373 -6.46 16.19 7.82
C PRO A 373 -7.11 17.52 8.28
N PRO A 374 -8.31 17.51 8.89
CA PRO A 374 -8.97 18.71 9.41
C PRO A 374 -8.15 19.46 10.47
N GLY A 375 -7.49 18.72 11.37
CA GLY A 375 -6.51 19.23 12.34
C GLY A 375 -6.94 19.16 13.81
N ASP A 376 -8.17 18.74 14.11
CA ASP A 376 -8.79 18.70 15.44
C ASP A 376 -9.04 17.27 15.97
N GLY A 377 -8.93 16.27 15.11
CA GLY A 377 -9.15 14.86 15.45
C GLY A 377 -7.99 14.18 16.18
N PRO A 378 -8.26 13.06 16.88
CA PRO A 378 -7.27 12.34 17.70
C PRO A 378 -6.14 11.70 16.89
N PHE A 379 -6.31 11.50 15.58
CA PHE A 379 -5.29 10.94 14.71
C PHE A 379 -4.78 11.93 13.65
N ASP A 380 -5.21 13.20 13.70
CA ASP A 380 -4.96 14.17 12.63
C ASP A 380 -3.48 14.54 12.52
N ARG A 381 -2.81 14.65 13.66
CA ARG A 381 -1.38 14.98 13.75
C ARG A 381 -0.50 13.89 13.13
N SER A 382 -0.72 12.64 13.53
CA SER A 382 -0.04 11.48 12.92
C SER A 382 -0.46 11.28 11.45
N ARG A 383 -1.72 11.54 11.10
CA ARG A 383 -2.21 11.50 9.72
C ARG A 383 -1.55 12.55 8.84
N LEU A 384 -1.30 13.77 9.34
CA LEU A 384 -0.63 14.83 8.61
C LEU A 384 0.76 14.36 8.12
N LEU A 385 1.61 13.87 9.02
CA LEU A 385 2.92 13.33 8.65
C LEU A 385 2.83 12.12 7.70
N GLU A 386 1.84 11.25 7.89
CA GLU A 386 1.61 10.13 6.97
C GLU A 386 1.30 10.62 5.55
N VAL A 387 0.44 11.63 5.42
CA VAL A 387 0.01 12.19 4.15
C VAL A 387 1.14 12.94 3.46
N LEU A 388 1.90 13.76 4.19
CA LEU A 388 3.06 14.47 3.65
C LEU A 388 4.12 13.50 3.15
N LEU A 389 4.40 12.44 3.91
CA LEU A 389 5.37 11.43 3.49
C LEU A 389 4.87 10.63 2.27
N LYS A 390 3.61 10.21 2.27
CA LYS A 390 3.08 9.36 1.18
C LYS A 390 2.83 10.14 -0.10
N HIS A 391 2.06 11.23 -0.04
CA HIS A 391 1.57 11.96 -1.20
C HIS A 391 2.44 13.19 -1.52
N GLY A 392 3.00 13.85 -0.49
CA GLY A 392 3.90 15.00 -0.65
C GLY A 392 5.36 14.64 -0.94
N TYR A 393 5.78 13.38 -0.76
CA TYR A 393 7.16 12.95 -0.99
C TYR A 393 7.25 11.70 -1.88
N TYR A 394 6.80 10.53 -1.40
CA TYR A 394 6.97 9.28 -2.18
C TYR A 394 6.22 9.30 -3.51
N GLN A 395 5.01 9.86 -3.57
CA GLN A 395 4.26 9.95 -4.81
C GLN A 395 4.94 10.85 -5.84
N ILE A 396 5.61 11.92 -5.42
CA ILE A 396 6.42 12.79 -6.29
C ILE A 396 7.63 12.01 -6.84
N ALA A 397 8.32 11.27 -5.98
CA ALA A 397 9.42 10.41 -6.37
C ALA A 397 8.98 9.32 -7.37
N TYR A 398 7.84 8.67 -7.15
CA TYR A 398 7.27 7.73 -8.11
C TYR A 398 6.86 8.41 -9.41
N GLY A 399 6.35 9.65 -9.35
CA GLY A 399 6.00 10.44 -10.53
C GLY A 399 7.20 10.71 -11.45
N ALA A 400 8.40 10.88 -10.90
CA ALA A 400 9.62 11.10 -11.67
C ALA A 400 9.93 9.93 -12.64
N ILE A 401 9.51 8.71 -12.30
CA ILE A 401 9.72 7.49 -13.09
C ILE A 401 8.43 6.97 -13.74
N ASP A 402 7.35 7.75 -13.76
CA ASP A 402 6.01 7.29 -14.20
C ASP A 402 5.51 6.04 -13.45
N GLY A 403 5.93 5.88 -12.18
CA GLY A 403 5.69 4.71 -11.33
C GLY A 403 4.52 4.83 -10.37
N ILE A 404 3.74 5.92 -10.39
CA ILE A 404 2.55 6.03 -9.53
C ILE A 404 1.56 4.94 -9.96
N VAL A 405 1.08 4.14 -9.00
CA VAL A 405 0.10 3.05 -9.24
C VAL A 405 -1.33 3.49 -8.96
N GLY A 406 -1.53 4.43 -8.04
CA GLY A 406 -2.85 4.94 -7.69
C GLY A 406 -2.78 6.32 -7.08
N VAL A 407 -3.90 7.04 -7.17
CA VAL A 407 -4.15 8.30 -6.48
C VAL A 407 -5.27 8.11 -5.45
N PRO A 408 -5.34 8.93 -4.39
CA PRO A 408 -6.37 8.76 -3.37
C PRO A 408 -7.77 9.07 -3.92
N GLY A 409 -8.75 8.18 -3.68
CA GLY A 409 -10.10 8.30 -4.22
C GLY A 409 -10.99 9.43 -3.66
N MET A 410 -10.53 10.16 -2.64
CA MET A 410 -11.23 11.33 -2.07
C MET A 410 -11.30 12.50 -3.06
N PHE A 411 -10.25 12.68 -3.86
CA PHE A 411 -10.20 13.60 -4.98
C PHE A 411 -9.33 13.00 -6.08
N ALA A 412 -9.90 12.82 -7.28
CA ALA A 412 -9.13 12.44 -8.45
C ALA A 412 -9.79 12.96 -9.73
N ALA A 413 -9.01 13.63 -10.56
CA ALA A 413 -9.42 14.07 -11.88
C ALA A 413 -8.97 13.06 -12.93
N TYR A 414 -9.84 12.79 -13.91
CA TYR A 414 -9.67 11.74 -14.90
C TYR A 414 -9.98 12.26 -16.31
N ARG A 415 -9.32 11.67 -17.30
CA ARG A 415 -9.82 11.66 -18.68
C ARG A 415 -10.98 10.67 -18.77
N THR A 416 -12.16 11.14 -19.21
CA THR A 416 -13.39 10.34 -19.21
C THR A 416 -13.23 9.07 -20.04
N ASP A 417 -12.70 9.18 -21.26
CA ASP A 417 -12.51 8.04 -22.15
C ASP A 417 -11.51 7.03 -21.62
N ALA A 418 -10.49 7.47 -20.87
CA ALA A 418 -9.54 6.55 -20.25
C ALA A 418 -10.21 5.68 -19.18
N VAL A 419 -11.11 6.24 -18.37
CA VAL A 419 -11.88 5.46 -17.39
C VAL A 419 -12.84 4.49 -18.09
N ARG A 420 -13.50 4.92 -19.16
CA ARG A 420 -14.39 4.05 -19.97
C ARG A 420 -13.62 2.89 -20.60
N LEU A 421 -12.47 3.16 -21.21
CA LEU A 421 -11.59 2.14 -21.79
C LEU A 421 -11.01 1.19 -20.72
N ALA A 422 -10.76 1.68 -19.50
CA ALA A 422 -10.40 0.84 -18.37
C ALA A 422 -11.56 -0.02 -17.85
N GLY A 423 -12.79 0.16 -18.35
CA GLY A 423 -13.97 -0.59 -17.92
C GLY A 423 -14.58 -0.08 -16.61
N GLY A 424 -14.38 1.19 -16.27
CA GLY A 424 -14.94 1.82 -15.08
C GLY A 424 -14.28 1.39 -13.76
N PHE A 425 -14.98 1.66 -12.65
CA PHE A 425 -14.55 1.33 -11.30
C PHE A 425 -14.95 -0.10 -10.95
N VAL A 426 -14.01 -0.91 -10.51
CA VAL A 426 -14.27 -2.32 -10.14
C VAL A 426 -15.16 -2.41 -8.89
N GLN A 427 -16.11 -3.35 -8.92
CA GLN A 427 -17.01 -3.66 -7.80
C GLN A 427 -16.51 -4.89 -7.04
N GLY A 428 -16.94 -5.04 -5.78
CA GLY A 428 -16.71 -6.27 -5.01
C GLY A 428 -15.24 -6.51 -4.61
N MET A 429 -14.43 -5.46 -4.55
CA MET A 429 -13.08 -5.48 -3.98
C MET A 429 -12.70 -4.12 -3.39
N ASN A 430 -11.66 -4.09 -2.57
CA ASN A 430 -11.07 -2.84 -2.07
C ASN A 430 -10.00 -2.30 -3.01
N GLY A 431 -9.95 -0.97 -3.17
CA GLY A 431 -8.94 -0.27 -3.98
C GLY A 431 -9.39 -0.02 -5.41
N GLU A 432 -10.66 0.33 -5.61
CA GLU A 432 -11.23 0.63 -6.92
C GLU A 432 -10.58 1.86 -7.58
N ASP A 433 -10.17 2.83 -6.78
CA ASP A 433 -9.42 4.03 -7.20
C ASP A 433 -8.03 3.68 -7.74
N THR A 434 -7.34 2.78 -7.05
CA THR A 434 -5.99 2.33 -7.37
C THR A 434 -6.00 1.36 -8.55
N ASP A 435 -7.02 0.49 -8.67
CA ASP A 435 -7.23 -0.39 -9.83
C ASP A 435 -7.40 0.42 -11.12
N VAL A 436 -8.36 1.35 -11.16
CA VAL A 436 -8.62 2.12 -12.38
C VAL A 436 -7.43 3.00 -12.73
N SER A 437 -6.78 3.61 -11.74
CA SER A 437 -5.57 4.43 -11.94
C SER A 437 -4.45 3.61 -12.56
N LEU A 438 -4.12 2.45 -11.98
CA LEU A 438 -3.10 1.55 -12.50
C LEU A 438 -3.39 1.17 -13.95
N ARG A 439 -4.63 0.77 -14.25
CA ARG A 439 -5.02 0.36 -15.61
C ARG A 439 -4.93 1.51 -16.62
N ILE A 440 -5.29 2.73 -16.22
CA ILE A 440 -5.06 3.94 -17.03
C ILE A 440 -3.58 4.18 -17.27
N GLY A 441 -2.77 4.05 -16.21
CA GLY A 441 -1.31 4.14 -16.32
C GLY A 441 -0.73 3.12 -17.31
N GLU A 442 -1.22 1.89 -17.27
CA GLU A 442 -0.76 0.82 -18.15
C GLU A 442 -1.23 0.97 -19.59
N MET A 443 -2.28 1.75 -19.87
CA MET A 443 -2.63 2.18 -21.24
C MET A 443 -1.63 3.20 -21.83
N GLY A 444 -0.64 3.66 -21.05
CA GLY A 444 0.41 4.59 -21.50
C GLY A 444 0.24 6.02 -20.99
N TYR A 445 -0.83 6.28 -20.24
CA TYR A 445 -1.07 7.60 -19.65
C TYR A 445 -0.15 7.85 -18.43
N ARG A 446 0.13 9.14 -18.20
CA ARG A 446 0.70 9.62 -16.94
C ARG A 446 -0.37 9.62 -15.87
N ILE A 447 0.05 9.17 -14.69
CA ILE A 447 -0.66 9.40 -13.45
C ILE A 447 0.18 10.45 -12.73
N VAL A 448 -0.46 11.54 -12.31
CA VAL A 448 0.21 12.67 -11.68
C VAL A 448 -0.28 12.80 -10.24
N GLY A 449 0.65 12.97 -9.31
CA GLY A 449 0.37 13.46 -7.96
C GLY A 449 0.92 14.86 -7.84
N ASP A 450 0.05 15.85 -7.67
CA ASP A 450 0.44 17.25 -7.50
C ASP A 450 0.23 17.67 -6.04
N PRO A 451 1.30 18.02 -5.29
CA PRO A 451 1.19 18.39 -3.89
C PRO A 451 0.52 19.75 -3.68
N ALA A 452 0.38 20.56 -4.74
CA ALA A 452 -0.37 21.80 -4.73
C ALA A 452 -1.88 21.58 -4.93
N VAL A 453 -2.32 20.42 -5.40
CA VAL A 453 -3.74 20.03 -5.38
C VAL A 453 -4.05 19.53 -3.99
N GLN A 454 -4.69 20.35 -3.18
CA GLN A 454 -4.96 20.06 -1.77
C GLN A 454 -6.45 20.02 -1.49
N TYR A 455 -6.84 19.18 -0.55
CA TYR A 455 -8.21 19.05 -0.09
C TYR A 455 -8.19 18.49 1.33
N VAL A 456 -9.19 18.86 2.12
CA VAL A 456 -9.39 18.34 3.47
C VAL A 456 -10.31 17.14 3.38
N SER A 457 -9.93 16.05 4.04
CA SER A 457 -10.73 14.82 4.10
C SER A 457 -10.80 14.32 5.53
N GLU A 458 -11.95 13.74 5.89
CA GLU A 458 -12.21 13.26 7.24
C GLU A 458 -11.19 12.21 7.69
N VAL A 459 -10.77 12.33 8.95
CA VAL A 459 -9.95 11.35 9.63
C VAL A 459 -10.82 10.61 10.65
N PRO A 460 -10.73 9.28 10.76
CA PRO A 460 -11.58 8.52 11.68
C PRO A 460 -11.51 9.05 13.12
N ALA A 461 -12.65 9.42 13.72
CA ALA A 461 -12.68 9.93 15.09
C ALA A 461 -12.47 8.85 16.19
N THR A 462 -12.59 7.56 15.85
CA THR A 462 -12.47 6.45 16.81
C THR A 462 -11.53 5.35 16.32
N TYR A 463 -10.93 4.59 17.24
CA TYR A 463 -10.11 3.43 16.88
C TYR A 463 -10.88 2.39 16.05
N ARG A 464 -12.18 2.21 16.29
CA ARG A 464 -13.03 1.29 15.53
C ARG A 464 -13.12 1.70 14.06
N HIS A 465 -13.43 2.97 13.79
CA HIS A 465 -13.48 3.50 12.44
C HIS A 465 -12.08 3.49 11.79
N LEU A 466 -11.02 3.85 12.53
CA LEU A 466 -9.65 3.76 12.05
C LEU A 466 -9.30 2.33 11.63
N ARG A 467 -9.57 1.34 12.49
CA ARG A 467 -9.33 -0.07 12.20
C ARG A 467 -10.03 -0.47 10.92
N GLU A 468 -11.33 -0.21 10.77
CA GLU A 468 -12.06 -0.52 9.54
C GLU A 468 -11.41 0.11 8.29
N GLN A 469 -11.11 1.41 8.33
CA GLN A 469 -10.48 2.11 7.21
C GLN A 469 -9.14 1.48 6.83
N ARG A 470 -8.25 1.24 7.80
CA ARG A 470 -6.91 0.68 7.55
C ARG A 470 -6.95 -0.77 7.09
N MET A 471 -7.87 -1.55 7.63
CA MET A 471 -8.11 -2.93 7.19
C MET A 471 -8.42 -2.99 5.70
N ARG A 472 -9.26 -2.08 5.19
CA ARG A 472 -9.59 -1.98 3.74
C ARG A 472 -8.39 -1.58 2.90
N TRP A 473 -7.68 -0.53 3.32
CA TRP A 473 -6.56 0.04 2.57
C TRP A 473 -5.35 -0.90 2.50
N PHE A 474 -5.13 -1.71 3.52
CA PHE A 474 -4.04 -2.68 3.49
C PHE A 474 -4.41 -3.94 2.69
N ARG A 475 -5.68 -4.38 2.73
CA ARG A 475 -6.20 -5.47 1.87
C ARG A 475 -6.16 -5.10 0.40
N SER A 476 -6.46 -3.84 0.06
CA SER A 476 -6.50 -3.40 -1.33
C SER A 476 -5.18 -3.62 -2.09
N VAL A 477 -4.04 -3.61 -1.40
CA VAL A 477 -2.73 -3.93 -2.00
C VAL A 477 -2.75 -5.32 -2.63
N TYR A 478 -3.29 -6.33 -1.93
CA TYR A 478 -3.40 -7.68 -2.44
C TYR A 478 -4.48 -7.80 -3.52
N HIS A 479 -5.65 -7.18 -3.31
CA HIS A 479 -6.73 -7.22 -4.30
C HIS A 479 -6.33 -6.59 -5.64
N VAL A 480 -5.73 -5.39 -5.62
CA VAL A 480 -5.26 -4.71 -6.84
C VAL A 480 -4.13 -5.49 -7.49
N SER A 481 -3.17 -6.00 -6.71
CA SER A 481 -2.06 -6.80 -7.26
C SER A 481 -2.54 -8.10 -7.90
N ALA A 482 -3.53 -8.77 -7.30
CA ALA A 482 -4.09 -10.01 -7.84
C ALA A 482 -4.90 -9.75 -9.12
N ARG A 483 -5.78 -8.73 -9.10
CA ARG A 483 -6.59 -8.36 -10.27
C ARG A 483 -5.73 -7.98 -11.47
N ASN A 484 -4.63 -7.28 -11.22
CA ASN A 484 -3.70 -6.78 -12.23
C ASN A 484 -2.43 -7.64 -12.34
N ARG A 485 -2.48 -8.90 -11.89
CA ARG A 485 -1.32 -9.80 -11.84
C ARG A 485 -0.74 -10.10 -13.22
N SER A 486 -1.51 -9.93 -14.28
CA SER A 486 -1.01 -10.00 -15.65
C SER A 486 0.17 -9.06 -15.91
N TYR A 487 0.24 -7.90 -15.25
CA TYR A 487 1.41 -7.01 -15.36
C TYR A 487 2.66 -7.50 -14.61
N LEU A 488 2.47 -8.41 -13.63
CA LEU A 488 3.55 -9.11 -12.94
C LEU A 488 4.05 -10.28 -13.79
N ASP A 489 3.14 -11.03 -14.39
CA ASP A 489 3.43 -12.29 -15.08
C ASP A 489 3.91 -12.08 -16.54
N ASP A 490 3.39 -11.08 -17.25
CA ASP A 490 3.75 -10.78 -18.65
C ASP A 490 5.21 -10.31 -18.77
N TRP A 491 5.94 -10.76 -19.80
CA TRP A 491 7.33 -10.37 -20.07
C TRP A 491 7.47 -8.89 -20.47
N ARG A 492 6.37 -8.26 -20.93
CA ARG A 492 6.39 -6.86 -21.37
C ARG A 492 6.83 -5.91 -20.25
N PRO A 493 7.75 -4.96 -20.53
CA PRO A 493 8.27 -4.06 -19.51
C PRO A 493 7.18 -3.09 -19.02
N SER A 494 7.04 -2.99 -17.70
CA SER A 494 6.22 -1.98 -17.03
C SER A 494 6.85 -1.66 -15.68
N LEU A 495 7.11 -0.38 -15.39
CA LEU A 495 7.67 0.00 -14.08
C LEU A 495 6.67 -0.28 -12.97
N ARG A 496 5.39 0.06 -13.19
CA ARG A 496 4.33 -0.21 -12.22
C ARG A 496 4.20 -1.71 -11.95
N GLY A 497 4.17 -2.51 -13.01
CA GLY A 497 4.08 -3.97 -12.92
C GLY A 497 5.33 -4.63 -12.34
N LYS A 498 6.53 -4.29 -12.83
CA LYS A 498 7.76 -5.04 -12.52
C LYS A 498 8.54 -4.51 -11.33
N VAL A 499 8.30 -3.28 -10.92
CA VAL A 499 9.03 -2.64 -9.81
C VAL A 499 8.07 -2.27 -8.69
N ILE A 500 7.04 -1.48 -8.99
CA ILE A 500 6.23 -0.83 -7.95
C ILE A 500 5.25 -1.82 -7.28
N LEU A 501 4.53 -2.64 -8.03
CA LEU A 501 3.63 -3.64 -7.46
C LEU A 501 4.38 -4.68 -6.58
N PRO A 502 5.51 -5.28 -7.04
CA PRO A 502 6.34 -6.13 -6.18
C PRO A 502 6.83 -5.40 -4.92
N PHE A 503 7.26 -4.14 -5.06
CA PHE A 503 7.69 -3.32 -3.92
C PHE A 503 6.54 -3.03 -2.93
N MET A 504 5.32 -2.80 -3.42
CA MET A 504 4.13 -2.63 -2.58
C MET A 504 3.80 -3.91 -1.80
N LEU A 505 3.86 -5.08 -2.46
CA LEU A 505 3.64 -6.39 -1.85
C LEU A 505 4.70 -6.71 -0.78
N LEU A 506 5.97 -6.48 -1.11
CA LEU A 506 7.10 -6.63 -0.18
C LEU A 506 6.91 -5.74 1.06
N ASN A 507 6.59 -4.47 0.87
CA ASN A 507 6.35 -3.55 1.98
C ASN A 507 5.10 -3.88 2.80
N SER A 508 4.09 -4.50 2.19
CA SER A 508 2.91 -4.96 2.90
C SER A 508 3.25 -6.10 3.86
N ALA A 509 3.99 -7.11 3.37
CA ALA A 509 4.49 -8.21 4.20
C ALA A 509 5.41 -7.72 5.32
N ARG A 510 6.44 -6.92 4.97
CA ARG A 510 7.34 -6.31 5.95
C ARG A 510 6.57 -5.55 7.03
N ARG A 511 5.54 -4.79 6.64
CA ARG A 511 4.73 -4.02 7.58
C ARG A 511 3.89 -4.92 8.50
N ALA A 512 3.29 -6.00 7.98
CA ALA A 512 2.58 -7.00 8.79
C ALA A 512 3.50 -7.69 9.80
N MET A 513 4.79 -7.83 9.46
CA MET A 513 5.80 -8.48 10.29
C MET A 513 6.58 -7.52 11.22
N THR A 514 6.32 -6.21 11.18
CA THR A 514 7.03 -5.22 12.03
C THR A 514 6.84 -5.48 13.52
N VAL A 515 5.60 -5.74 13.97
CA VAL A 515 5.31 -6.02 15.39
C VAL A 515 5.95 -7.33 15.83
N PRO A 516 5.80 -8.46 15.09
CA PRO A 516 6.59 -9.66 15.33
C PRO A 516 8.11 -9.40 15.40
N LEU A 517 8.66 -8.59 14.50
CA LEU A 517 10.10 -8.30 14.48
C LEU A 517 10.57 -7.58 15.75
N LEU A 518 9.76 -6.66 16.28
CA LEU A 518 10.03 -6.00 17.57
C LEU A 518 10.01 -7.01 18.73
N ILE A 519 9.02 -7.89 18.76
CA ILE A 519 8.92 -8.95 19.77
C ILE A 519 10.13 -9.88 19.67
N PHE A 520 10.51 -10.27 18.44
CA PHE A 520 11.66 -11.14 18.19
C PHE A 520 12.96 -10.52 18.67
N GLY A 521 13.19 -9.24 18.33
CA GLY A 521 14.36 -8.50 18.82
C GLY A 521 14.38 -8.42 20.34
N ALA A 522 13.24 -8.15 20.99
CA ALA A 522 13.15 -8.14 22.46
C ALA A 522 13.42 -9.51 23.09
N LEU A 523 12.91 -10.60 22.49
CA LEU A 523 13.19 -11.97 22.92
C LEU A 523 14.67 -12.31 22.78
N TYR A 524 15.26 -12.04 21.62
CA TYR A 524 16.66 -12.34 21.34
C TYR A 524 17.59 -11.62 22.33
N LEU A 525 17.35 -10.33 22.58
CA LEU A 525 18.12 -9.55 23.56
C LEU A 525 17.87 -10.01 25.01
N GLY A 526 16.64 -10.38 25.35
CA GLY A 526 16.26 -10.74 26.72
C GLY A 526 16.67 -12.16 27.12
N LEU A 527 16.74 -13.10 26.18
CA LEU A 527 17.08 -14.49 26.46
C LEU A 527 18.60 -14.73 26.59
N TRP A 528 19.44 -13.83 26.07
CA TRP A 528 20.91 -13.92 26.16
C TRP A 528 21.47 -15.30 25.74
N LEU A 529 20.93 -15.89 24.67
CA LEU A 529 21.30 -17.26 24.26
C LEU A 529 22.57 -17.31 23.41
N ASP A 530 23.04 -16.17 22.94
CA ASP A 530 24.23 -16.03 22.10
C ASP A 530 25.16 -14.98 22.74
N PRO A 531 26.19 -15.41 23.50
CA PRO A 531 27.14 -14.51 24.15
C PRO A 531 28.17 -13.90 23.18
N ASP A 532 28.29 -14.42 21.96
CA ASP A 532 29.27 -13.97 20.97
C ASP A 532 28.73 -12.82 20.10
N THR A 533 27.41 -12.62 20.09
CA THR A 533 26.78 -11.52 19.35
C THR A 533 26.78 -10.21 20.17
N PRO A 534 27.31 -9.11 19.63
CA PRO A 534 27.27 -7.82 20.31
C PRO A 534 25.82 -7.35 20.51
N LEU A 535 25.50 -6.90 21.72
CA LEU A 535 24.22 -6.29 22.08
C LEU A 535 23.94 -5.02 21.24
N THR A 536 23.31 -5.18 20.08
CA THR A 536 22.90 -4.04 19.25
C THR A 536 21.40 -3.77 19.36
N GLY A 537 20.84 -3.69 20.58
CA GLY A 537 19.43 -3.31 20.74
C GLY A 537 19.12 -1.91 20.20
N GLN A 538 20.11 -1.01 20.24
CA GLN A 538 20.06 0.34 19.68
C GLN A 538 19.89 0.33 18.15
N ALA A 539 20.56 -0.61 17.47
CA ALA A 539 20.48 -0.81 16.02
C ALA A 539 19.05 -1.13 15.59
N VAL A 540 18.44 -2.13 16.22
CA VAL A 540 17.06 -2.55 15.90
C VAL A 540 16.07 -1.40 16.10
N LEU A 541 16.18 -0.69 17.22
CA LEU A 541 15.33 0.46 17.50
C LEU A 541 15.55 1.62 16.52
N ALA A 542 16.79 1.95 16.17
CA ALA A 542 17.08 3.06 15.28
C ALA A 542 16.74 2.75 13.80
N VAL A 543 16.74 1.50 13.36
CA VAL A 543 16.18 1.13 12.04
C VAL A 543 14.66 1.26 12.03
N LEU A 544 14.01 0.73 13.06
CA LEU A 544 12.55 0.65 13.11
C LEU A 544 11.90 2.00 13.39
N LEU A 545 12.56 2.86 14.16
CA LEU A 545 12.04 4.16 14.58
C LEU A 545 12.76 5.32 13.88
N GLY A 546 14.08 5.24 13.74
CA GLY A 546 14.94 6.34 13.26
C GLY A 546 14.79 6.64 11.77
N ALA A 547 14.93 5.66 10.89
CA ALA A 547 14.77 5.89 9.44
C ALA A 547 13.35 6.42 9.08
N PRO A 548 12.25 5.87 9.63
CA PRO A 548 10.92 6.47 9.50
C PRO A 548 10.79 7.90 10.03
N ALA A 549 11.36 8.20 11.20
CA ALA A 549 11.32 9.54 11.77
C ALA A 549 12.09 10.52 10.89
N LEU A 550 13.28 10.14 10.42
CA LEU A 550 14.10 10.92 9.50
C LEU A 550 13.36 11.23 8.20
N MET A 551 12.74 10.22 7.58
CA MET A 551 11.91 10.43 6.39
C MET A 551 10.69 11.32 6.68
N GLY A 552 10.10 11.22 7.88
CA GLY A 552 9.04 12.12 8.34
C GLY A 552 9.51 13.57 8.47
N VAL A 553 10.70 13.80 9.02
CA VAL A 553 11.36 15.12 9.09
C VAL A 553 11.54 15.68 7.69
N PHE A 554 12.15 14.92 6.79
CA PHE A 554 12.37 15.36 5.41
C PHE A 554 11.06 15.69 4.70
N ALA A 555 10.04 14.83 4.80
CA ALA A 555 8.75 15.08 4.17
C ALA A 555 8.05 16.33 4.72
N ALA A 556 8.10 16.55 6.03
CA ALA A 556 7.53 17.74 6.66
C ALA A 556 8.22 19.02 6.18
N LEU A 557 9.55 19.05 6.18
CA LEU A 557 10.34 20.20 5.72
C LEU A 557 10.16 20.46 4.23
N ALA A 558 10.23 19.42 3.40
CA ALA A 558 10.13 19.53 1.94
C ALA A 558 8.75 20.02 1.48
N ASN A 559 7.70 19.82 2.30
CA ASN A 559 6.35 20.32 2.04
C ASN A 559 6.03 21.61 2.81
N GLY A 560 7.01 22.24 3.47
CA GLY A 560 6.81 23.51 4.19
C GLY A 560 6.06 23.43 5.53
N HIS A 561 5.80 22.22 6.04
CA HIS A 561 5.06 21.98 7.28
C HIS A 561 5.99 21.80 8.49
N VAL A 562 6.79 22.82 8.83
CA VAL A 562 7.77 22.76 9.94
C VAL A 562 7.12 22.40 11.28
N LYS A 563 5.90 22.89 11.55
CA LYS A 563 5.16 22.56 12.78
C LYS A 563 4.81 21.07 12.90
N ALA A 564 4.74 20.34 11.80
CA ALA A 564 4.46 18.90 11.81
C ALA A 564 5.59 18.08 12.46
N LEU A 565 6.79 18.65 12.61
CA LEU A 565 7.89 18.00 13.33
C LEU A 565 7.56 17.73 14.80
N LEU A 566 6.71 18.55 15.42
CA LEU A 566 6.23 18.33 16.79
C LEU A 566 5.38 17.05 16.91
N PHE A 567 4.86 16.53 15.79
CA PHE A 567 4.00 15.36 15.75
C PHE A 567 4.78 14.07 15.46
N LEU A 568 6.11 14.12 15.33
CA LEU A 568 6.95 12.95 15.03
C LEU A 568 6.80 11.81 16.05
N PRO A 569 6.81 12.05 17.38
CA PRO A 569 6.62 10.97 18.35
C PRO A 569 5.29 10.24 18.16
N GLU A 570 4.20 11.01 17.97
CA GLU A 570 2.87 10.46 17.72
C GLU A 570 2.83 9.67 16.40
N TYR A 571 3.46 10.19 15.34
CA TYR A 571 3.56 9.50 14.06
C TYR A 571 4.31 8.16 14.17
N VAL A 572 5.42 8.13 14.91
CA VAL A 572 6.21 6.89 15.11
C VAL A 572 5.37 5.84 15.85
N LEU A 573 4.65 6.21 16.90
CA LEU A 573 3.73 5.31 17.60
C LEU A 573 2.58 4.85 16.69
N PHE A 574 2.00 5.78 15.92
CA PHE A 574 0.93 5.48 14.97
C PHE A 574 1.38 4.49 13.88
N ARG A 575 2.66 4.47 13.50
CA ARG A 575 3.19 3.45 12.59
C ARG A 575 3.13 2.05 13.16
N MET A 576 3.28 1.88 14.48
CA MET A 576 3.12 0.58 15.14
C MET A 576 1.66 0.12 15.11
N VAL A 577 0.72 1.04 15.35
CA VAL A 577 -0.72 0.78 15.18
C VAL A 577 -1.00 0.35 13.74
N ARG A 578 -0.46 1.06 12.74
CA ARG A 578 -0.61 0.68 11.32
C ARG A 578 -0.01 -0.69 11.00
N ALA A 579 1.13 -1.04 11.59
CA ALA A 579 1.76 -2.35 11.42
C ALA A 579 0.87 -3.47 11.96
N TYR A 580 0.35 -3.29 13.19
CA TYR A 580 -0.62 -4.21 13.80
C TYR A 580 -1.88 -4.37 12.95
N LEU A 581 -2.48 -3.25 12.50
CA LEU A 581 -3.66 -3.26 11.62
C LEU A 581 -3.36 -3.87 10.24
N THR A 582 -2.11 -3.87 9.77
CA THR A 582 -1.71 -4.57 8.54
C THR A 582 -1.71 -6.08 8.75
N LEU A 583 -1.24 -6.57 9.91
CA LEU A 583 -1.32 -7.99 10.26
C LEU A 583 -2.77 -8.47 10.32
N GLU A 584 -3.65 -7.72 11.00
CA GLU A 584 -5.08 -8.02 11.00
C GLU A 584 -5.65 -8.02 9.56
N SER A 585 -5.28 -7.02 8.76
CA SER A 585 -5.76 -6.88 7.39
C SER A 585 -5.44 -8.09 6.54
N VAL A 586 -4.22 -8.59 6.63
CA VAL A 586 -3.77 -9.78 5.92
C VAL A 586 -4.46 -11.04 6.44
N LEU A 587 -4.68 -11.18 7.75
CA LEU A 587 -5.44 -12.30 8.31
C LEU A 587 -6.92 -12.32 7.88
N SER A 588 -7.50 -11.14 7.59
CA SER A 588 -8.90 -11.02 7.15
C SER A 588 -9.15 -11.43 5.70
N ILE A 589 -8.10 -11.69 4.91
CA ILE A 589 -8.23 -12.25 3.56
C ILE A 589 -8.78 -13.68 3.70
N ALA A 590 -9.91 -13.95 3.04
CA ALA A 590 -10.50 -15.28 3.03
C ALA A 590 -9.60 -16.25 2.25
N PHE A 591 -9.63 -17.54 2.58
CA PHE A 591 -9.02 -18.58 1.77
C PHE A 591 -10.13 -19.33 1.03
N ALA A 592 -9.90 -19.66 -0.23
CA ALA A 592 -10.87 -20.46 -0.97
C ALA A 592 -11.05 -21.81 -0.26
N PRO A 593 -12.29 -22.31 -0.09
CA PRO A 593 -12.50 -23.68 0.37
C PRO A 593 -11.71 -24.60 -0.56
N SER A 594 -10.82 -25.41 0.01
CA SER A 594 -10.01 -26.37 -0.74
C SER A 594 -10.93 -27.35 -1.47
N GLY A 595 -11.22 -27.07 -2.73
CA GLY A 595 -12.11 -27.86 -3.58
C GLY A 595 -12.11 -27.35 -5.02
N GLY A 596 -11.20 -27.89 -5.83
CA GLY A 596 -11.22 -27.77 -7.29
C GLY A 596 -9.98 -27.11 -7.88
N LEU A 597 -9.06 -27.93 -8.41
CA LEU A 597 -8.26 -27.52 -9.57
C LEU A 597 -9.22 -27.17 -10.70
N GLY A 598 -9.66 -25.92 -10.76
CA GLY A 598 -10.26 -25.32 -11.93
C GLY A 598 -9.14 -24.85 -12.85
N ILE A 599 -8.51 -25.79 -13.57
CA ILE A 599 -7.94 -25.46 -14.87
C ILE A 599 -9.11 -24.85 -15.64
N GLY A 600 -9.06 -23.53 -15.88
CA GLY A 600 -10.02 -22.86 -16.74
C GLY A 600 -9.98 -23.55 -18.09
N LYS A 601 -10.97 -24.41 -18.35
CA LYS A 601 -11.31 -24.79 -19.72
C LYS A 601 -11.68 -23.49 -20.42
N ASN A 602 -10.80 -23.08 -21.34
CA ASN A 602 -11.18 -22.26 -22.47
C ASN A 602 -12.34 -22.97 -23.20
N GLU A 603 -13.57 -22.63 -22.86
CA GLU A 603 -14.67 -22.78 -23.80
C GLU A 603 -14.94 -21.41 -24.41
N GLY A 604 -14.25 -21.17 -25.52
CA GLY A 604 -14.73 -20.22 -26.51
C GLY A 604 -16.08 -20.72 -27.02
N LYS A 605 -17.16 -20.05 -26.62
CA LYS A 605 -18.37 -20.01 -27.43
C LYS A 605 -18.34 -18.74 -28.24
N GLY A 606 -18.03 -18.92 -29.52
CA GLY A 606 -18.15 -17.89 -30.53
C GLY A 606 -19.56 -17.33 -30.56
N LEU A 607 -19.65 -16.01 -30.58
CA LEU A 607 -20.83 -15.30 -31.03
C LEU A 607 -20.90 -15.47 -32.55
N SER A 608 -21.83 -16.31 -33.03
CA SER A 608 -22.32 -16.19 -34.41
C SER A 608 -23.38 -15.08 -34.46
N PRO A 609 -23.40 -14.25 -35.51
CA PRO A 609 -24.42 -13.23 -35.69
C PRO A 609 -25.66 -13.84 -36.38
N SER A 610 -26.85 -13.55 -35.87
CA SER A 610 -28.12 -13.66 -36.61
C SER A 610 -28.96 -12.44 -36.21
N SER A 611 -29.13 -11.41 -37.03
CA SER A 611 -30.01 -11.34 -38.21
C SER A 611 -31.45 -11.78 -37.91
N THR A 612 -32.23 -10.90 -37.30
CA THR A 612 -33.47 -10.28 -37.84
C THR A 612 -34.03 -9.32 -36.80
#